data_AF-A0A376RPP2-F1
#
_entry.id   AF-A0A376RPP2-F1
#
_cell.length_a   1.000
_cell.length_b   1.000
_cell.length_c   1.000
_cell.angle_alpha   90.00
_cell.angle_beta   90.00
_cell.angle_gamma   90.00
#
_symmetry.space_group_name_H-M   'P 1'
#
loop_
_entity.id
_entity.type
_entity.pdbx_description
1 polymer ?
#
loop_
_entity_poly.entity_id
_entity_poly.type
_entity_poly.pdbx_seq_one_letter_code
_entity_poly.pdbx_strand_id
1 'polypeptide(L)'
;MSQRFAVTMAITFFSGNNFFANFDCVMLDVCPIRIGDNCMLAPGVHIYTATHPIDPVARNSGAELGKPVTIGNNVWIGGRRGH
;
A
#
# COMPACT_ATOMS: atom_id res chain seq x y z
N MET A 1 -10.49 17.32 -5.34
CA MET A 1 -11.06 17.14 -3.99
C MET A 1 -10.55 15.79 -3.48
N SER A 2 -9.37 15.73 -2.85
CA SER A 2 -8.78 14.48 -2.36
C SER A 2 -9.18 14.27 -0.91
N GLN A 3 -9.91 13.20 -0.61
CA GLN A 3 -10.35 12.87 0.74
C GLN A 3 -9.42 11.82 1.35
N ARG A 4 -8.79 12.23 2.47
CA ARG A 4 -8.09 11.47 3.54
C ARG A 4 -7.36 10.18 3.11
N PHE A 5 -6.05 10.31 2.92
CA PHE A 5 -5.08 9.22 2.86
C PHE A 5 -4.86 8.61 4.27
N ALA A 6 -4.85 7.28 4.40
CA ALA A 6 -4.56 6.61 5.67
C ALA A 6 -3.10 6.13 5.75
N VAL A 7 -2.42 6.64 6.77
CA VAL A 7 -1.16 6.23 7.43
C VAL A 7 -0.08 5.63 6.52
N THR A 8 0.85 6.48 6.13
CA THR A 8 2.19 6.13 5.64
C THR A 8 3.23 6.43 6.73
N MET A 9 4.27 5.61 6.89
CA MET A 9 5.53 6.00 7.54
C MET A 9 6.39 6.82 6.54
N ALA A 10 5.73 7.81 5.93
CA ALA A 10 5.92 8.52 4.66
C ALA A 10 7.34 8.77 4.09
N ILE A 11 8.20 7.76 3.96
CA ILE A 11 9.53 7.92 3.33
C ILE A 11 9.65 7.15 2.02
N THR A 12 8.86 6.08 1.80
CA THR A 12 9.12 5.14 0.69
C THR A 12 7.99 4.96 -0.32
N PHE A 13 6.97 5.82 -0.27
CA PHE A 13 5.87 5.84 -1.23
C PHE A 13 6.12 6.80 -2.41
N PHE A 14 6.03 6.29 -3.64
CA PHE A 14 6.19 7.05 -4.88
C PHE A 14 5.01 6.80 -5.82
N SER A 15 4.40 7.88 -6.32
CA SER A 15 3.33 7.83 -7.33
C SER A 15 3.69 8.65 -8.56
N GLY A 16 3.31 8.15 -9.75
CA GLY A 16 3.34 8.88 -11.01
C GLY A 16 2.26 9.94 -11.11
N ASN A 17 2.11 10.49 -12.31
CA ASN A 17 1.12 11.51 -12.64
C ASN A 17 -0.30 10.93 -12.65
N ASN A 18 -1.29 11.77 -12.32
CA ASN A 18 -2.72 11.42 -12.33
C ASN A 18 -3.08 10.22 -11.44
N PHE A 19 -2.37 10.05 -10.31
CA PHE A 19 -2.71 9.05 -9.31
C PHE A 19 -3.96 9.47 -8.52
N PHE A 20 -4.92 8.56 -8.41
CA PHE A 20 -6.13 8.72 -7.61
C PHE A 20 -6.28 7.57 -6.62
N ALA A 21 -6.48 7.89 -5.34
CA ALA A 21 -6.86 6.93 -4.32
C ALA A 21 -8.20 7.36 -3.70
N ASN A 22 -9.15 6.44 -3.66
CA ASN A 22 -10.46 6.67 -3.06
C ASN A 22 -10.41 6.45 -1.53
N PHE A 23 -11.55 6.59 -0.85
CA PHE A 23 -11.64 6.51 0.61
C PHE A 23 -11.05 5.22 1.21
N ASP A 24 -10.52 5.34 2.42
CA ASP A 24 -10.05 4.22 3.24
C ASP A 24 -8.97 3.35 2.58
N CYS A 25 -8.19 3.91 1.65
CA CYS A 25 -6.99 3.23 1.17
C CYS A 25 -5.88 3.29 2.23
N VAL A 26 -5.20 2.16 2.43
CA VAL A 26 -4.11 2.02 3.41
C VAL A 26 -2.84 1.55 2.70
N MET A 27 -1.70 2.19 2.99
CA MET A 27 -0.40 1.81 2.46
C MET A 27 0.61 1.62 3.59
N LEU A 28 0.99 0.37 3.89
CA LEU A 28 2.04 0.07 4.86
C LEU A 28 3.39 -0.02 4.15
N ASP A 29 4.19 1.04 4.22
CA ASP A 29 5.38 1.29 3.40
C ASP A 29 6.72 1.08 4.14
N VAL A 30 6.91 -0.09 4.79
CA VAL A 30 8.21 -0.50 5.38
C VAL A 30 9.29 -0.71 4.32
N CYS A 31 8.88 -1.10 3.11
CA CYS A 31 9.69 -1.11 1.89
C CYS A 31 9.01 -0.29 0.78
N PRO A 32 9.76 0.10 -0.28
CA PRO A 32 9.23 0.97 -1.32
C PRO A 32 7.95 0.49 -1.98
N ILE A 33 7.00 1.42 -2.13
CA ILE A 33 5.81 1.28 -2.97
C ILE A 33 5.98 2.22 -4.16
N ARG A 34 5.99 1.67 -5.38
CA ARG A 34 6.07 2.46 -6.62
C ARG A 34 4.79 2.28 -7.42
N ILE A 35 4.10 3.37 -7.70
CA ILE A 35 2.88 3.39 -8.52
C ILE A 35 3.13 4.22 -9.77
N GLY A 36 2.83 3.66 -10.94
CA GLY A 36 2.96 4.33 -12.23
C GLY A 36 1.92 5.42 -12.50
N ASP A 37 1.92 5.92 -13.73
CA ASP A 37 1.01 6.98 -14.18
C ASP A 37 -0.42 6.47 -14.37
N ASN A 38 -1.41 7.36 -14.22
CA ASN A 38 -2.83 7.12 -14.44
C ASN A 38 -3.41 5.93 -13.65
N CYS A 39 -2.92 5.72 -12.43
CA CYS A 39 -3.41 4.65 -11.57
C CYS A 39 -4.58 5.11 -10.70
N MET A 40 -5.57 4.25 -10.54
CA MET A 40 -6.76 4.50 -9.71
C MET A 40 -6.93 3.38 -8.68
N LEU A 41 -7.06 3.74 -7.41
CA LEU A 41 -7.44 2.83 -6.33
C LEU A 41 -8.87 3.13 -5.92
N ALA A 42 -9.75 2.13 -5.96
CA ALA A 42 -11.12 2.27 -5.47
C ALA A 42 -11.15 2.23 -3.91
N PRO A 43 -12.33 2.37 -3.27
CA PRO A 43 -12.39 2.43 -1.81
C PRO A 43 -11.87 1.16 -1.13
N GLY A 44 -11.16 1.32 0.00
CA GLY A 44 -10.70 0.22 0.84
C GLY A 44 -9.53 -0.59 0.26
N VAL A 45 -8.79 -0.06 -0.71
CA VAL A 45 -7.60 -0.74 -1.26
C VAL A 45 -6.44 -0.66 -0.28
N HIS A 46 -5.89 -1.82 0.07
CA HIS A 46 -4.74 -1.91 0.96
C HIS A 46 -3.51 -2.43 0.22
N ILE A 47 -2.37 -1.76 0.39
CA ILE A 47 -1.08 -2.17 -0.17
C ILE A 47 -0.10 -2.35 0.99
N TYR A 48 0.47 -3.55 1.11
CA TYR A 48 1.36 -3.90 2.21
C TYR A 48 2.72 -4.31 1.69
N THR A 49 3.77 -3.64 2.17
CA THR A 49 5.14 -4.11 2.01
C THR A 49 5.67 -4.74 3.29
N ALA A 50 5.05 -4.48 4.44
CA ALA A 50 5.39 -5.07 5.73
C ALA A 50 4.88 -6.52 5.88
N THR A 51 5.66 -7.36 6.56
CA THR A 51 5.25 -8.69 7.03
C THR A 51 6.07 -9.11 8.25
N HIS A 52 5.73 -10.25 8.85
CA HIS A 52 6.46 -10.84 9.96
C HIS A 52 6.84 -12.30 9.68
N PRO A 53 7.84 -12.84 10.40
CA PRO A 53 8.12 -14.28 10.38
C PRO A 53 6.88 -15.12 10.69
N ILE A 54 6.76 -16.27 10.01
CA ILE A 54 5.69 -17.25 10.26
C ILE A 54 5.95 -17.98 11.59
N ASP A 55 7.22 -18.28 11.89
CA ASP A 55 7.63 -18.88 13.16
C ASP A 55 7.25 -17.97 14.35
N PRO A 56 6.56 -18.49 15.39
CA PRO A 56 6.07 -17.68 16.49
C PRO A 56 7.18 -17.10 17.38
N VAL A 57 8.28 -17.83 17.56
CA VAL A 57 9.41 -17.34 18.39
C VAL A 57 10.09 -16.17 17.68
N ALA A 58 10.37 -16.32 16.38
CA ALA A 58 10.94 -15.27 15.57
C ALA A 58 10.01 -14.05 15.46
N ARG A 59 8.70 -14.24 15.25
CA ARG A 59 7.73 -13.13 15.21
C ARG A 59 7.68 -12.34 16.50
N ASN A 60 7.70 -13.02 17.65
CA ASN A 60 7.60 -12.38 18.96
C ASN A 60 8.89 -11.68 19.40
N SER A 61 9.99 -11.84 18.67
CA SER A 61 11.24 -11.10 18.92
C SER A 61 11.16 -9.62 18.53
N GLY A 62 10.09 -9.21 17.85
CA GLY A 62 9.96 -7.87 17.24
C GLY A 62 10.59 -7.76 15.85
N ALA A 63 11.03 -8.88 15.27
CA ALA A 63 11.54 -8.91 13.91
C ALA A 63 10.45 -8.55 12.88
N GLU A 64 10.77 -7.60 12.02
CA GLU A 64 9.96 -7.16 10.89
C GLU A 64 10.66 -7.49 9.58
N LEU A 65 9.88 -7.85 8.57
CA LEU A 65 10.35 -8.11 7.22
C LEU A 65 9.60 -7.20 6.25
N GLY A 66 10.18 -6.98 5.07
CA GLY A 66 9.46 -6.27 4.02
C GLY A 66 9.85 -6.70 2.62
N LYS A 67 8.92 -6.50 1.69
CA LYS A 67 9.13 -6.71 0.26
C LYS A 67 8.51 -5.56 -0.52
N PRO A 68 9.24 -4.92 -1.45
CA PRO A 68 8.71 -3.78 -2.21
C PRO A 68 7.54 -4.21 -3.10
N VAL A 69 6.66 -3.24 -3.39
CA VAL A 69 5.54 -3.38 -4.33
C VAL A 69 5.72 -2.41 -5.49
N THR A 70 5.46 -2.86 -6.71
CA THR A 70 5.47 -2.02 -7.91
C THR A 70 4.19 -2.25 -8.71
N ILE A 71 3.47 -1.17 -8.98
CA ILE A 71 2.27 -1.10 -9.81
C ILE A 71 2.62 -0.30 -11.07
N GLY A 72 2.39 -0.89 -12.25
CA GLY A 72 2.68 -0.25 -13.53
C GLY A 72 1.72 0.90 -13.87
N ASN A 73 1.76 1.37 -15.11
CA ASN A 73 0.90 2.46 -15.58
C ASN A 73 -0.52 1.97 -15.92
N ASN A 74 -1.50 2.88 -15.85
CA ASN A 74 -2.90 2.66 -16.25
C ASN A 74 -3.60 1.50 -15.50
N VAL A 75 -3.22 1.28 -14.24
CA VAL A 75 -3.80 0.22 -13.41
C VAL A 75 -5.00 0.74 -12.62
N TRP A 76 -6.09 -0.02 -12.65
CA TRP A 76 -7.22 0.18 -11.75
C TRP A 76 -7.33 -0.99 -10.77
N ILE A 77 -7.22 -0.69 -9.48
CA ILE A 77 -7.41 -1.67 -8.40
C ILE A 77 -8.82 -1.50 -7.84
N GLY A 78 -9.64 -2.54 -8.04
CA GLY A 78 -11.02 -2.60 -7.56
C GLY A 78 -11.11 -2.59 -6.04
N GLY A 79 -12.24 -2.11 -5.52
CA GLY A 79 -12.44 -1.93 -4.09
C GLY A 79 -12.67 -3.26 -3.39
N ARG A 80 -12.36 -3.30 -2.09
CA ARG A 80 -12.69 -4.47 -1.26
C ARG A 80 -14.21 -4.63 -1.19
N ARG A 81 -14.73 -5.85 -1.43
CA ARG A 81 -16.12 -6.19 -1.09
C ARG A 81 -16.26 -6.30 0.43
N GLY A 82 -17.24 -5.58 0.98
CA GLY A 82 -17.68 -5.74 2.36
C GLY A 82 -18.66 -6.91 2.45
N HIS A 83 -18.16 -8.10 2.77
CA HIS A 83 -18.93 -9.19 3.36
C HIS A 83 -18.33 -9.48 4.73
#